data_AF-A0A8H9C0L4-F1
#
_entry.id   AF-A0A8H9C0L4-F1
#
_cell.length_a   1.000
_cell.length_b   1.000
_cell.length_c   1.000
_cell.angle_alpha   90.00
_cell.angle_beta   90.00
_cell.angle_gamma   90.00
#
_symmetry.space_group_name_H-M   'P 1'
#
loop_
_entity.id
_entity.type
_entity.pdbx_description
1 polymer ?
#
loop_
_entity_poly.entity_id
_entity_poly.type
_entity_poly.pdbx_seq_one_letter_code
_entity_poly.pdbx_strand_id
1 'polypeptide(L)'
;MLTVTYHLVSGRVSDIPNEPHQFRVCGWKQLTPYEQQAFKRFVIQQRLAVSLNQAVHCTTEETRKHVAQLKSFWRVHHQQRPRPLHTLLGWLCVFLMFAVPVYVAYHFSDWLQSEFVAPWIDSVAQHALFRPSLIHAFLFGDYGVLSLGTYSLVWALPVVVLLSLSTALIEQSHLKQYIIWSIAPTMGKVGLDATDIIPLLEGFGCNAAAIVQAGHQCHLCTRTRCMSLISFGTSCSYQIGATLSIFNVAHQTWLFIPYLLLVLVGGLLHNRLWYRTEQQFMPIQTTLDESLTWPSLGRVLSQMGESVKMFLFQALPIFITICLIASALALTPIMEMISKLFIPLLSLLHIPHELSPGILFSMIRKDGMLLFNIGDGQFIHNLSSWQVLLLVFFSSTFTACSVTMTMVMRQLGWREGGKMIARQMLTSLACVILLGSITWILLL
;
A
#
# COMPACT_ATOMS: atom_id res chain seq x y z
N MET A 1 -15.47 -35.30 38.70
CA MET A 1 -16.56 -34.44 38.19
C MET A 1 -16.64 -34.62 36.69
N LEU A 2 -17.83 -34.89 36.16
CA LEU A 2 -18.03 -35.01 34.72
C LEU A 2 -17.87 -33.63 34.09
N THR A 3 -17.16 -33.54 32.96
CA THR A 3 -16.88 -32.27 32.28
C THR A 3 -17.39 -32.36 30.84
N VAL A 4 -18.35 -31.51 30.50
CA VAL A 4 -18.82 -31.35 29.13
C VAL A 4 -18.00 -30.27 28.44
N THR A 5 -17.42 -30.60 27.29
CA THR A 5 -16.59 -29.69 26.51
C THR A 5 -17.26 -29.34 25.19
N TYR A 6 -17.34 -28.04 24.89
CA TYR A 6 -17.72 -27.53 23.58
C TYR A 6 -16.48 -26.97 22.87
N HIS A 7 -16.15 -27.51 21.70
CA HIS A 7 -14.99 -27.06 20.94
C HIS A 7 -15.40 -25.99 19.90
N LEU A 8 -14.99 -24.74 20.12
CA LEU A 8 -15.42 -23.59 19.31
C LEU A 8 -15.08 -23.69 17.83
N VAL A 9 -13.96 -24.34 17.48
CA VAL A 9 -13.52 -24.45 16.07
C VAL A 9 -14.30 -25.54 15.34
N SER A 10 -14.52 -26.70 15.98
CA SER A 10 -15.07 -27.89 15.32
C SER A 10 -16.57 -28.07 15.54
N GLY A 11 -17.19 -27.27 16.42
CA GLY A 11 -18.61 -27.39 16.78
C GLY A 11 -18.97 -28.70 17.50
N ARG A 12 -17.96 -29.50 17.88
CA ARG A 12 -18.13 -30.79 18.57
C ARG A 12 -18.41 -30.57 20.04
N VAL A 13 -19.27 -31.42 20.58
CA VAL A 13 -19.66 -31.45 21.99
C VAL A 13 -19.41 -32.85 22.51
N SER A 14 -18.80 -32.98 23.68
CA SER A 14 -18.71 -34.27 24.37
C SER A 14 -20.08 -34.70 24.91
N ASP A 15 -20.24 -35.98 25.24
CA ASP A 15 -21.50 -36.50 25.75
C ASP A 15 -22.00 -35.73 26.98
N ILE A 16 -23.30 -35.41 26.99
CA ILE A 16 -23.94 -34.63 28.05
C ILE A 16 -24.51 -35.62 29.07
N PRO A 17 -23.94 -35.72 30.28
CA PRO A 17 -24.44 -36.61 31.32
C PRO A 17 -25.74 -36.08 31.93
N ASN A 18 -26.53 -36.95 32.54
CA ASN A 18 -27.77 -36.58 33.23
C ASN A 18 -27.54 -36.00 34.63
N GLU A 19 -26.31 -36.03 35.13
CA GLU A 19 -25.90 -35.53 36.44
C GLU A 19 -25.28 -34.11 36.35
N PRO A 20 -25.26 -33.33 37.46
CA PRO A 20 -24.59 -32.04 37.50
C PRO A 20 -23.11 -32.16 37.11
N HIS A 21 -22.71 -31.32 36.17
CA HIS A 21 -21.40 -31.39 35.53
C HIS A 21 -20.81 -30.00 35.31
N GLN A 22 -19.55 -29.97 34.92
CA GLN A 22 -18.85 -28.74 34.57
C GLN A 22 -18.89 -28.53 33.06
N PHE A 23 -19.39 -27.38 32.61
CA PHE A 23 -19.37 -26.99 31.20
C PHE A 23 -18.15 -26.12 30.91
N ARG A 24 -17.36 -26.52 29.89
CA ARG A 24 -16.15 -25.81 29.47
C ARG A 24 -16.15 -25.56 27.98
N VAL A 25 -15.81 -24.34 27.59
CA VAL A 25 -15.58 -23.98 26.19
C VAL A 25 -14.09 -24.02 25.86
N CYS A 26 -13.74 -24.75 24.81
CA CYS A 26 -12.36 -24.97 24.36
C CYS A 26 -12.14 -24.42 22.95
N GLY A 27 -10.87 -24.21 22.57
CA GLY A 27 -10.51 -23.75 21.21
C GLY A 27 -10.48 -22.23 21.02
N TRP A 28 -10.61 -21.44 22.10
CA TRP A 28 -10.56 -19.97 22.04
C TRP A 28 -9.33 -19.41 21.33
N LYS A 29 -8.13 -19.93 21.65
CA LYS A 29 -6.86 -19.46 21.06
C LYS A 29 -6.67 -19.82 19.58
N GLN A 30 -7.45 -20.78 19.07
CA GLN A 30 -7.39 -21.23 17.68
C GLN A 30 -8.31 -20.41 16.76
N LEU A 31 -9.23 -19.63 17.34
CA LEU A 31 -10.06 -18.68 16.62
C LEU A 31 -9.21 -17.48 16.18
N THR A 32 -9.58 -16.91 15.04
CA THR A 32 -8.99 -15.63 14.60
C THR A 32 -9.35 -14.53 15.61
N PRO A 33 -8.55 -13.45 15.71
CA PRO A 33 -8.87 -12.30 16.57
C PRO A 33 -10.28 -11.75 16.33
N TYR A 34 -10.75 -11.80 15.09
CA TYR A 34 -12.11 -11.45 14.70
C TYR A 34 -13.18 -12.35 15.34
N GLU A 35 -13.03 -13.66 15.21
CA GLU A 35 -13.97 -14.64 15.75
C GLU A 35 -14.06 -14.60 17.26
N GLN A 36 -12.94 -14.34 17.92
CA GLN A 36 -12.89 -14.13 19.35
C GLN A 36 -13.82 -12.98 19.76
N GLN A 37 -13.78 -11.86 19.04
CA GLN A 37 -14.59 -10.69 19.35
C GLN A 37 -16.06 -10.89 18.97
N ALA A 38 -16.35 -11.50 17.81
CA ALA A 38 -17.70 -11.88 17.42
C ALA A 38 -18.35 -12.83 18.44
N PHE A 39 -17.57 -13.80 18.94
CA PHE A 39 -18.00 -14.71 20.00
C PHE A 39 -18.28 -13.98 21.31
N LYS A 40 -17.39 -13.09 21.76
CA LYS A 40 -17.62 -12.26 22.96
C LYS A 40 -18.92 -11.48 22.87
N ARG A 41 -19.20 -10.85 21.72
CA ARG A 41 -20.43 -10.10 21.49
C ARG A 41 -21.66 -11.01 21.53
N PHE A 42 -21.59 -12.17 20.89
CA PHE A 42 -22.66 -13.16 20.92
C PHE A 42 -22.97 -13.63 22.34
N VAL A 43 -21.95 -13.92 23.15
CA VAL A 43 -22.09 -14.31 24.56
C VAL A 43 -22.80 -13.22 25.37
N ILE A 44 -22.42 -11.95 25.17
CA ILE A 44 -23.05 -10.80 25.85
C ILE A 44 -24.50 -10.62 25.41
N GLN A 45 -24.77 -10.63 24.09
CA GLN A 45 -26.10 -10.42 23.53
C GLN A 45 -27.10 -11.52 23.93
N GLN A 46 -26.66 -12.78 23.93
CA GLN A 46 -27.48 -13.93 24.30
C GLN A 46 -27.47 -14.21 25.81
N ARG A 47 -26.76 -13.39 26.61
CA ARG A 47 -26.58 -13.56 28.06
C ARG A 47 -26.16 -14.98 28.45
N LEU A 48 -25.23 -15.55 27.68
CA LEU A 48 -24.71 -16.89 27.91
C LEU A 48 -23.84 -16.90 29.18
N ALA A 49 -24.24 -17.69 30.20
CA ALA A 49 -23.51 -17.88 31.45
C ALA A 49 -22.29 -18.81 31.26
N VAL A 50 -21.40 -18.44 30.35
CA VAL A 50 -20.27 -19.25 29.91
C VAL A 50 -18.96 -18.51 30.18
N SER A 51 -18.03 -19.16 30.89
CA SER A 51 -16.68 -18.63 31.09
C SER A 51 -15.71 -19.19 30.05
N LEU A 52 -14.85 -18.32 29.51
CA LEU A 52 -13.81 -18.68 28.53
C LEU A 52 -12.60 -19.38 29.18
N ASN A 53 -12.41 -19.17 30.48
CA ASN A 53 -11.20 -19.60 31.21
C ASN A 53 -11.50 -20.65 32.29
N GLN A 54 -12.71 -20.64 32.84
CA GLN A 54 -13.12 -21.52 33.94
C GLN A 54 -14.31 -22.38 33.52
N ALA A 55 -14.40 -23.59 34.08
CA ALA A 55 -15.56 -24.42 33.87
C ALA A 55 -16.70 -23.96 34.78
N VAL A 56 -17.91 -23.84 34.23
CA VAL A 56 -19.09 -23.38 34.97
C VAL A 56 -19.92 -24.59 35.36
N HIS A 57 -20.46 -24.62 36.59
CA HIS A 57 -21.39 -25.65 37.00
C HIS A 57 -22.73 -25.43 36.29
N CYS A 58 -23.20 -26.44 35.54
CA CYS A 58 -24.43 -26.36 34.77
C CYS A 58 -25.27 -27.62 34.98
N THR A 59 -26.59 -27.45 34.90
CA THR A 59 -27.55 -28.55 34.80
C THR A 59 -27.65 -29.04 33.35
N THR A 60 -28.19 -30.25 33.16
CA THR A 60 -28.37 -30.88 31.84
C THR A 60 -29.20 -30.04 30.87
N GLU A 61 -30.24 -29.35 31.35
CA GLU A 61 -31.07 -28.47 30.51
C GLU A 61 -30.36 -27.17 30.11
N GLU A 62 -29.63 -26.55 31.02
CA GLU A 62 -28.83 -25.35 30.77
C GLU A 62 -27.73 -25.64 29.74
N THR A 63 -27.01 -26.76 29.89
CA THR A 63 -25.99 -27.19 28.95
C THR A 63 -26.58 -27.42 27.55
N ARG A 64 -27.77 -28.02 27.43
CA ARG A 64 -28.44 -28.20 26.12
C ARG A 64 -28.80 -26.86 25.48
N LYS A 65 -29.31 -25.88 26.26
CA LYS A 65 -29.61 -24.52 25.77
C LYS A 65 -28.35 -23.79 25.29
N HIS A 66 -27.29 -23.82 26.11
CA HIS A 66 -26.00 -23.22 25.75
C HIS A 66 -25.42 -23.86 24.49
N VAL A 67 -25.42 -25.19 24.39
CA VAL A 67 -24.95 -25.91 23.21
C VAL A 67 -25.77 -25.56 21.96
N ALA A 68 -27.09 -25.42 22.08
CA ALA A 68 -27.94 -25.04 20.96
C ALA A 68 -27.61 -23.63 20.43
N GLN A 69 -27.45 -22.65 21.33
CA GLN A 69 -27.04 -21.28 20.99
C GLN A 69 -25.61 -21.22 20.43
N LEU A 70 -24.68 -21.99 21.00
CA LEU A 70 -23.31 -22.07 20.49
C LEU A 70 -23.25 -22.73 19.10
N LYS A 71 -24.07 -23.75 18.85
CA LYS A 71 -24.21 -24.37 17.53
C LYS A 71 -24.86 -23.44 16.50
N SER A 72 -25.79 -22.56 16.90
CA SER A 72 -26.37 -21.58 15.99
C SER A 72 -25.34 -20.51 15.59
N PHE A 73 -24.59 -19.98 16.56
CA PHE A 73 -23.44 -19.10 16.28
C PHE A 73 -22.41 -19.77 15.35
N TRP A 74 -22.03 -21.02 15.67
CA TRP A 74 -21.06 -21.76 14.87
C TRP A 74 -21.55 -21.99 13.44
N ARG A 75 -22.81 -22.37 13.23
CA ARG A 75 -23.37 -22.57 11.87
C ARG A 75 -23.32 -21.29 11.05
N VAL A 76 -23.81 -20.17 11.60
CA VAL A 76 -23.84 -18.88 10.89
C VAL A 76 -22.43 -18.42 10.55
N HIS A 77 -21.52 -18.44 11.52
CA HIS A 77 -20.17 -17.93 11.33
C HIS A 77 -19.29 -18.84 10.46
N HIS A 78 -19.47 -20.16 10.54
CA HIS A 78 -18.67 -21.11 9.77
C HIS A 78 -19.16 -21.23 8.31
N GLN A 79 -20.45 -21.02 8.04
CA GLN A 79 -20.97 -20.90 6.67
C GLN A 79 -20.49 -19.62 5.98
N GLN A 80 -20.30 -18.54 6.75
CA GLN A 80 -19.80 -17.26 6.24
C GLN A 80 -18.27 -17.21 6.08
N ARG A 81 -17.51 -18.26 6.39
CA ARG A 81 -16.06 -18.26 6.10
C ARG A 81 -15.81 -18.56 4.62
N PRO A 82 -15.02 -17.76 3.90
CA PRO A 82 -14.64 -18.08 2.53
C PRO A 82 -13.82 -19.36 2.50
N ARG A 83 -14.15 -20.24 1.55
CA ARG A 83 -13.32 -21.41 1.22
C ARG A 83 -11.99 -20.91 0.63
N PRO A 84 -10.89 -21.69 0.73
CA PRO A 84 -9.60 -21.28 0.18
C PRO A 84 -9.66 -20.95 -1.32
N LEU A 85 -10.53 -21.65 -2.07
CA LEU A 85 -10.79 -21.34 -3.49
C LEU A 85 -11.37 -19.94 -3.70
N HIS A 86 -12.32 -19.51 -2.86
CA HIS A 86 -12.89 -18.16 -2.95
C HIS A 86 -11.85 -17.10 -2.60
N THR A 87 -11.02 -17.35 -1.59
CA THR A 87 -9.91 -16.46 -1.26
C THR A 87 -8.92 -16.33 -2.42
N LEU A 88 -8.55 -17.43 -3.08
CA LEU A 88 -7.71 -17.40 -4.28
C LEU A 88 -8.36 -16.60 -5.41
N LEU A 89 -9.65 -16.85 -5.68
CA LEU A 89 -10.38 -16.14 -6.71
C LEU A 89 -10.50 -14.64 -6.39
N GLY A 90 -10.73 -14.27 -5.13
CA GLY A 90 -10.77 -12.88 -4.69
C GLY A 90 -9.44 -12.16 -4.92
N TRP A 91 -8.32 -12.81 -4.60
CA TRP A 91 -6.98 -12.27 -4.89
C TRP A 91 -6.69 -12.18 -6.38
N LEU A 92 -7.14 -13.15 -7.18
CA LEU A 92 -7.04 -13.09 -8.63
C LEU A 92 -7.86 -11.91 -9.20
N CYS A 93 -9.09 -11.71 -8.74
CA CYS A 93 -9.91 -10.56 -9.13
C CYS A 93 -9.23 -9.23 -8.78
N VAL A 94 -8.68 -9.12 -7.56
CA VAL A 94 -7.89 -7.96 -7.12
C VAL A 94 -6.67 -7.73 -8.01
N PHE A 95 -5.94 -8.79 -8.33
CA PHE A 95 -4.77 -8.71 -9.21
C PHE A 95 -5.17 -8.23 -10.61
N LEU A 96 -6.21 -8.80 -11.22
CA LEU A 96 -6.68 -8.40 -12.56
C LEU A 96 -7.22 -6.97 -12.59
N MET A 97 -8.00 -6.59 -11.56
CA MET A 97 -8.52 -5.24 -11.36
C MET A 97 -7.42 -4.18 -11.37
N PHE A 98 -6.21 -4.52 -10.90
CA PHE A 98 -5.08 -3.63 -10.83
C PHE A 98 -4.15 -3.74 -12.04
N ALA A 99 -3.74 -4.97 -12.38
CA ALA A 99 -2.74 -5.23 -13.41
C ALA A 99 -3.20 -4.77 -14.80
N VAL A 100 -4.48 -4.97 -15.15
CA VAL A 100 -5.00 -4.59 -16.46
C VAL A 100 -5.00 -3.07 -16.66
N PRO A 101 -5.60 -2.24 -15.78
CA PRO A 101 -5.52 -0.79 -15.88
C PRO A 101 -4.10 -0.25 -15.91
N VAL A 102 -3.21 -0.75 -15.06
CA VAL A 102 -1.83 -0.25 -14.99
C VAL A 102 -1.03 -0.60 -16.24
N TYR A 103 -1.18 -1.83 -16.75
CA TYR A 103 -0.54 -2.24 -17.99
C TYR A 103 -1.01 -1.38 -19.17
N VAL A 104 -2.32 -1.18 -19.30
CA VAL A 104 -2.89 -0.34 -20.38
C VAL A 104 -2.45 1.12 -20.21
N ALA A 105 -2.47 1.65 -18.99
CA ALA A 105 -2.02 3.01 -18.70
C ALA A 105 -0.54 3.20 -19.06
N TYR A 106 0.32 2.26 -18.68
CA TYR A 106 1.75 2.29 -18.97
C TYR A 106 2.01 2.39 -20.46
N HIS A 107 1.45 1.47 -21.25
CA HIS A 107 1.65 1.47 -22.70
C HIS A 107 1.08 2.72 -23.37
N PHE A 108 -0.07 3.21 -22.88
CA PHE A 108 -0.65 4.45 -23.39
C PHE A 108 0.22 5.67 -23.05
N SER A 109 0.72 5.78 -21.82
CA SER A 109 1.60 6.87 -21.38
C SER A 109 2.94 6.86 -22.11
N ASP A 110 3.52 5.69 -22.33
CA ASP A 110 4.79 5.52 -23.06
C ASP A 110 4.65 5.95 -24.53
N TRP A 111 3.57 5.51 -25.19
CA TRP A 111 3.23 5.94 -26.54
C TRP A 111 2.97 7.46 -26.61
N LEU A 112 2.18 8.01 -25.68
CA LEU A 112 1.87 9.43 -25.63
C LEU A 112 3.12 10.27 -25.39
N GLN A 113 4.03 9.79 -24.53
CA GLN A 113 5.29 10.46 -24.26
C GLN A 113 6.18 10.50 -25.49
N SER A 114 6.45 9.34 -26.09
CA SER A 114 7.42 9.18 -27.17
C SER A 114 6.98 9.86 -28.47
N GLU A 115 5.71 9.72 -28.85
CA GLU A 115 5.22 10.22 -30.13
C GLU A 115 4.83 11.71 -30.11
N PHE A 116 4.28 12.20 -28.98
CA PHE A 116 3.73 13.56 -28.91
C PHE A 116 4.49 14.48 -27.97
N VAL A 117 4.70 14.05 -26.72
CA VAL A 117 5.13 14.97 -25.66
C VAL A 117 6.60 15.30 -25.77
N ALA A 118 7.49 14.31 -25.97
CA ALA A 118 8.92 14.54 -26.09
C ALA A 118 9.25 15.42 -27.32
N PRO A 119 8.75 15.13 -28.53
CA PRO A 119 8.99 16.00 -29.69
C PRO A 119 8.43 17.42 -29.50
N TRP A 120 7.28 17.54 -28.83
CA TRP A 120 6.69 18.85 -28.52
C TRP A 120 7.55 19.64 -27.54
N ILE A 121 8.02 19.03 -26.45
CA ILE A 121 8.91 19.68 -25.49
C ILE A 121 10.21 20.13 -26.18
N ASP A 122 10.82 19.26 -26.99
CA ASP A 122 12.05 19.59 -27.73
C ASP A 122 11.84 20.75 -28.71
N SER A 123 10.71 20.76 -29.43
CA SER A 123 10.37 21.85 -30.35
C SER A 123 10.14 23.19 -29.64
N VAL A 124 9.51 23.17 -28.46
CA VAL A 124 9.31 24.39 -27.65
C VAL A 124 10.64 24.82 -27.02
N ALA A 125 11.47 23.89 -26.56
CA ALA A 125 12.78 24.18 -25.96
C ALA A 125 13.73 24.90 -26.94
N GLN A 126 13.63 24.60 -28.24
CA GLN A 126 14.45 25.21 -29.30
C GLN A 126 14.00 26.62 -29.73
N HIS A 127 12.83 27.10 -29.28
CA HIS A 127 12.36 28.44 -29.62
C HIS A 127 13.26 29.54 -29.03
N ALA A 128 13.49 30.60 -29.83
CA ALA A 128 14.41 31.69 -29.49
C ALA A 128 14.05 32.44 -28.18
N LEU A 129 12.77 32.42 -27.78
CA LEU A 129 12.26 33.00 -26.53
C LEU A 129 12.78 32.29 -25.27
N PHE A 130 13.13 31.00 -25.37
CA PHE A 130 13.58 30.17 -24.23
C PHE A 130 15.08 29.92 -24.22
N ARG A 131 15.83 30.62 -25.07
CA ARG A 131 17.29 30.52 -25.21
C ARG A 131 18.12 31.09 -24.03
N PRO A 132 17.63 32.04 -23.19
CA PRO A 132 18.39 32.47 -22.01
C PRO A 132 18.65 31.31 -21.04
N SER A 133 19.91 31.11 -20.64
CA SER A 133 20.35 29.92 -19.87
C SER A 133 19.55 29.67 -18.59
N LEU A 134 19.15 30.73 -17.89
CA LEU A 134 18.35 30.61 -16.66
C LEU A 134 16.90 30.20 -16.91
N ILE A 135 16.27 30.76 -17.96
CA ILE A 135 14.88 30.43 -18.34
C ILE A 135 14.84 29.00 -18.90
N HIS A 136 15.84 28.64 -19.71
CA HIS A 136 16.00 27.29 -20.23
C HIS A 136 16.20 26.27 -19.10
N ALA A 137 17.14 26.53 -18.17
CA ALA A 137 17.40 25.64 -17.04
C ALA A 137 16.17 25.49 -16.12
N PHE A 138 15.41 26.56 -15.91
CA PHE A 138 14.22 26.54 -15.05
C PHE A 138 13.00 25.84 -15.67
N LEU A 139 12.81 25.92 -17.00
CA LEU A 139 11.66 25.33 -17.70
C LEU A 139 11.96 23.94 -18.29
N PHE A 140 13.15 23.74 -18.84
CA PHE A 140 13.52 22.58 -19.65
C PHE A 140 14.74 21.80 -19.14
N GLY A 141 15.49 22.31 -18.15
CA GLY A 141 16.64 21.61 -17.60
C GLY A 141 16.28 20.29 -16.93
N ASP A 142 17.27 19.60 -16.35
CA ASP A 142 17.09 18.36 -15.58
C ASP A 142 16.03 18.51 -14.47
N TYR A 143 15.82 19.76 -14.03
CA TYR A 143 14.87 20.17 -13.01
C TYR A 143 13.72 21.03 -13.55
N GLY A 144 13.47 21.04 -14.85
CA GLY A 144 12.55 21.97 -15.51
C GLY A 144 11.08 21.80 -15.12
N VAL A 145 10.37 22.89 -14.80
CA VAL A 145 8.94 22.83 -14.47
C VAL A 145 8.11 22.28 -15.63
N LEU A 146 8.44 22.68 -16.87
CA LEU A 146 7.67 22.29 -18.04
C LEU A 146 7.97 20.85 -18.45
N SER A 147 9.24 20.43 -18.47
CA SER A 147 9.59 19.03 -18.78
C SER A 147 9.05 18.10 -17.70
N LEU A 148 9.42 18.31 -16.43
CA LEU A 148 9.02 17.43 -15.33
C LEU A 148 7.51 17.45 -15.08
N GLY A 149 6.90 18.64 -15.16
CA GLY A 149 5.47 18.81 -14.92
C GLY A 149 4.61 18.07 -15.96
N THR A 150 4.97 18.21 -17.24
CA THR A 150 4.22 17.58 -18.34
C THR A 150 4.43 16.07 -18.40
N TYR A 151 5.67 15.59 -18.27
CA TYR A 151 5.92 14.15 -18.18
C TYR A 151 5.17 13.55 -16.99
N SER A 152 5.13 14.23 -15.86
CA SER A 152 4.36 13.71 -14.73
C SER A 152 2.86 13.62 -15.04
N LEU A 153 2.26 14.65 -15.61
CA LEU A 153 0.86 14.59 -16.02
C LEU A 153 0.54 13.43 -16.98
N VAL A 154 1.42 13.19 -17.95
CA VAL A 154 1.28 12.13 -18.96
C VAL A 154 1.29 10.73 -18.34
N TRP A 155 2.04 10.54 -17.26
CA TRP A 155 2.13 9.25 -16.57
C TRP A 155 1.09 9.06 -15.47
N ALA A 156 0.73 10.10 -14.71
CA ALA A 156 -0.27 9.97 -13.64
C ALA A 156 -1.71 9.93 -14.15
N LEU A 157 -2.08 10.78 -15.10
CA LEU A 157 -3.49 10.97 -15.47
C LEU A 157 -4.13 9.69 -16.04
N PRO A 158 -3.51 8.97 -16.99
CA PRO A 158 -4.10 7.74 -17.54
C PRO A 158 -4.28 6.65 -16.49
N VAL A 159 -3.31 6.53 -15.56
CA VAL A 159 -3.38 5.57 -14.46
C VAL A 159 -4.56 5.89 -13.53
N VAL A 160 -4.75 7.16 -13.16
CA VAL A 160 -5.88 7.59 -12.32
C VAL A 160 -7.22 7.32 -13.02
N VAL A 161 -7.33 7.63 -14.32
CA VAL A 161 -8.54 7.37 -15.12
C VAL A 161 -8.86 5.88 -15.18
N LEU A 162 -7.89 5.03 -15.54
CA LEU A 162 -8.12 3.60 -15.73
C LEU A 162 -8.34 2.86 -14.41
N LEU A 163 -7.65 3.25 -13.32
CA LEU A 163 -7.92 2.69 -11.99
C LEU A 163 -9.28 3.12 -11.47
N SER A 164 -9.67 4.40 -11.61
CA SER A 164 -11.00 4.85 -11.20
C SER A 164 -12.12 4.18 -12.00
N LEU A 165 -11.91 3.94 -13.29
CA LEU A 165 -12.81 3.14 -14.13
C LEU A 165 -12.95 1.71 -13.59
N SER A 166 -11.83 1.03 -13.32
CA SER A 166 -11.80 -0.34 -12.79
C SER A 166 -12.51 -0.45 -11.44
N THR A 167 -12.18 0.45 -10.50
CA THR A 167 -12.82 0.52 -9.19
C THR A 167 -14.32 0.80 -9.32
N ALA A 168 -14.73 1.74 -10.18
CA ALA A 168 -16.14 2.06 -10.39
C ALA A 168 -16.92 0.87 -10.99
N LEU A 169 -16.35 0.13 -11.95
CA LEU A 169 -16.98 -1.08 -12.50
C LEU A 169 -17.24 -2.14 -11.42
N ILE A 170 -16.30 -2.31 -10.50
CA ILE A 170 -16.39 -3.30 -9.41
C ILE A 170 -17.35 -2.87 -8.30
N GLU A 171 -17.38 -1.57 -8.00
CA GLU A 171 -18.34 -0.99 -7.06
C GLU A 171 -19.77 -1.18 -7.57
N GLN A 172 -20.02 -0.83 -8.84
CA GLN A 172 -21.36 -0.86 -9.43
C GLN A 172 -21.86 -2.27 -9.76
N SER A 173 -20.98 -3.26 -9.86
CA SER A 173 -21.33 -4.66 -10.13
C SER A 173 -21.59 -5.50 -8.88
N HIS A 174 -21.49 -4.90 -7.68
CA HIS A 174 -21.52 -5.58 -6.38
C HIS A 174 -20.42 -6.65 -6.19
N LEU A 175 -19.48 -6.77 -7.14
CA LEU A 175 -18.32 -7.66 -7.05
C LEU A 175 -17.40 -7.26 -5.89
N LYS A 176 -17.39 -5.97 -5.52
CA LYS A 176 -16.65 -5.46 -4.35
C LYS A 176 -16.94 -6.24 -3.07
N GLN A 177 -18.20 -6.55 -2.78
CA GLN A 177 -18.56 -7.26 -1.55
C GLN A 177 -18.01 -8.69 -1.55
N TYR A 178 -18.10 -9.36 -2.70
CA TYR A 178 -17.49 -10.68 -2.89
C TYR A 178 -15.97 -10.64 -2.67
N ILE A 179 -15.29 -9.64 -3.22
CA ILE A 179 -13.83 -9.47 -3.06
C ILE A 179 -13.49 -9.26 -1.58
N ILE A 180 -14.12 -8.30 -0.92
CA ILE A 180 -13.91 -7.96 0.50
C ILE A 180 -14.09 -9.21 1.36
N TRP A 181 -15.21 -9.91 1.20
CA TRP A 181 -15.48 -11.14 1.93
C TRP A 181 -14.42 -12.22 1.69
N SER A 182 -14.02 -12.42 0.43
CA SER A 182 -13.06 -13.46 0.03
C SER A 182 -11.66 -13.26 0.62
N ILE A 183 -11.20 -12.00 0.70
CA ILE A 183 -9.83 -11.66 1.16
C ILE A 183 -9.76 -11.32 2.66
N ALA A 184 -10.90 -11.23 3.36
CA ALA A 184 -10.94 -10.87 4.77
C ALA A 184 -10.02 -11.70 5.68
N PRO A 185 -9.89 -13.04 5.53
CA PRO A 185 -8.97 -13.81 6.36
C PRO A 185 -7.50 -13.45 6.15
N THR A 186 -7.12 -13.08 4.92
CA THR A 186 -5.75 -12.67 4.60
C THR A 186 -5.47 -11.24 5.06
N MET A 187 -6.40 -10.31 4.89
CA MET A 187 -6.27 -8.92 5.36
C MET A 187 -6.20 -8.86 6.89
N GLY A 188 -6.99 -9.67 7.59
CA GLY A 188 -6.93 -9.77 9.05
C GLY A 188 -5.57 -10.22 9.60
N LYS A 189 -4.80 -11.03 8.85
CA LYS A 189 -3.43 -11.43 9.24
C LYS A 189 -2.43 -10.29 9.10
N VAL A 190 -2.64 -9.41 8.13
CA VAL A 190 -1.85 -8.17 7.95
C VAL A 190 -2.25 -7.12 8.99
N GLY A 191 -3.46 -7.23 9.55
CA GLY A 191 -4.01 -6.27 10.51
C GLY A 191 -4.71 -5.09 9.83
N LEU A 192 -5.22 -5.32 8.63
CA LEU A 192 -6.05 -4.39 7.84
C LEU A 192 -7.48 -4.93 7.73
N ASP A 193 -8.42 -4.02 7.46
CA ASP A 193 -9.76 -4.42 7.05
C ASP A 193 -9.77 -4.85 5.58
N ALA A 194 -10.73 -5.69 5.20
CA ALA A 194 -10.86 -6.08 3.81
C ALA A 194 -11.27 -4.92 2.88
N THR A 195 -11.94 -3.89 3.41
CA THR A 195 -12.27 -2.65 2.66
C THR A 195 -11.04 -1.80 2.34
N ASP A 196 -9.98 -1.91 3.15
CA ASP A 196 -8.72 -1.17 2.99
C ASP A 196 -7.94 -1.57 1.73
N ILE A 197 -8.30 -2.70 1.08
CA ILE A 197 -7.60 -3.18 -0.11
C ILE A 197 -7.71 -2.21 -1.29
N ILE A 198 -8.84 -1.52 -1.45
CA ILE A 198 -9.09 -0.68 -2.62
C ILE A 198 -8.12 0.51 -2.62
N PRO A 199 -8.03 1.33 -1.55
CA PRO A 199 -7.03 2.39 -1.48
C PRO A 199 -5.59 1.87 -1.57
N LEU A 200 -5.32 0.66 -1.08
CA LEU A 200 -3.99 0.05 -1.20
C LEU A 200 -3.60 -0.24 -2.66
N LEU A 201 -4.54 -0.73 -3.46
CA LEU A 201 -4.32 -0.97 -4.89
C LEU A 201 -4.14 0.34 -5.66
N GLU A 202 -4.91 1.37 -5.30
CA GLU A 202 -4.76 2.71 -5.90
C GLU A 202 -3.38 3.34 -5.59
N GLY A 203 -2.74 2.94 -4.49
CA GLY A 203 -1.39 3.38 -4.12
C GLY A 203 -0.37 3.07 -5.21
N PHE A 204 -0.42 1.87 -5.78
CA PHE A 204 0.45 1.50 -6.88
C PHE A 204 0.25 2.35 -8.14
N GLY A 205 -0.86 3.08 -8.26
CA GLY A 205 -1.01 4.14 -9.24
C GLY A 205 -0.33 5.43 -8.77
N CYS A 206 -0.94 6.10 -7.81
CA CYS A 206 -0.43 7.34 -7.21
C CYS A 206 -0.67 7.33 -5.70
N ASN A 207 0.39 7.15 -4.91
CA ASN A 207 0.33 7.17 -3.45
C ASN A 207 -0.41 8.40 -2.91
N ALA A 208 -0.19 9.59 -3.47
CA ALA A 208 -0.84 10.81 -2.99
C ALA A 208 -2.38 10.78 -3.13
N ALA A 209 -2.89 10.36 -4.29
CA ALA A 209 -4.33 10.22 -4.53
C ALA A 209 -4.92 9.09 -3.67
N ALA A 210 -4.19 7.98 -3.55
CA ALA A 210 -4.57 6.85 -2.71
C ALA A 210 -4.68 7.22 -1.22
N ILE A 211 -3.81 8.10 -0.71
CA ILE A 211 -3.91 8.58 0.69
C ILE A 211 -5.19 9.40 0.91
N VAL A 212 -5.61 10.20 -0.07
CA VAL A 212 -6.88 10.93 0.03
C VAL A 212 -8.04 9.95 0.10
N GLN A 213 -8.07 8.97 -0.81
CA GLN A 213 -9.11 7.95 -0.84
C GLN A 213 -9.10 7.09 0.42
N ALA A 214 -7.93 6.69 0.90
CA ALA A 214 -7.72 5.99 2.17
C ALA A 214 -8.27 6.79 3.35
N GLY A 215 -8.24 8.11 3.27
CA GLY A 215 -8.81 9.01 4.25
C GLY A 215 -10.31 8.89 4.43
N HIS A 216 -11.02 8.58 3.34
CA HIS A 216 -12.48 8.45 3.29
C HIS A 216 -12.94 6.99 3.36
N GLN A 217 -12.20 6.07 2.75
CA GLN A 217 -12.60 4.67 2.56
C GLN A 217 -11.99 3.71 3.59
N CYS A 218 -10.73 3.90 4.01
CA CYS A 218 -10.14 2.99 5.00
C CYS A 218 -10.83 3.20 6.34
N HIS A 219 -11.06 2.12 7.06
CA HIS A 219 -11.80 2.21 8.31
C HIS A 219 -11.00 2.93 9.40
N LEU A 220 -11.68 3.66 10.28
CA LEU A 220 -11.11 4.52 11.32
C LEU A 220 -9.95 3.88 12.11
N CYS A 221 -10.13 2.63 12.57
CA CYS A 221 -9.13 1.90 13.36
C CYS A 221 -7.91 1.39 12.55
N THR A 222 -8.02 1.17 11.24
CA THR A 222 -6.92 0.70 10.37
C THR A 222 -6.35 1.79 9.49
N ARG A 223 -7.01 2.96 9.41
CA ARG A 223 -6.66 4.08 8.54
C ARG A 223 -5.17 4.44 8.54
N THR A 224 -4.57 4.57 9.73
CA THR A 224 -3.12 4.87 9.83
C THR A 224 -2.24 3.75 9.30
N ARG A 225 -2.61 2.48 9.52
CA ARG A 225 -1.89 1.31 8.95
C ARG A 225 -2.06 1.24 7.44
N CYS A 226 -3.27 1.48 6.96
CA CYS A 226 -3.64 1.55 5.54
C CYS A 226 -2.74 2.56 4.83
N MET A 227 -2.72 3.81 5.34
CA MET A 227 -1.91 4.90 4.80
C MET A 227 -0.40 4.67 4.90
N SER A 228 0.05 4.07 6.00
CA SER A 228 1.45 3.68 6.17
C SER A 228 1.87 2.64 5.14
N LEU A 229 1.01 1.64 4.85
CA LEU A 229 1.31 0.62 3.85
C LEU A 229 1.28 1.18 2.43
N ILE A 230 0.36 2.10 2.11
CA ILE A 230 0.35 2.83 0.83
C ILE A 230 1.63 3.66 0.67
N SER A 231 2.09 4.30 1.75
CA SER A 231 3.24 5.21 1.65
C SER A 231 4.58 4.49 1.52
N PHE A 232 4.72 3.30 2.12
CA PHE A 232 5.98 2.56 2.20
C PHE A 232 5.96 1.24 1.41
N GLY A 233 4.87 0.48 1.49
CA GLY A 233 4.75 -0.87 0.95
C GLY A 233 4.21 -0.97 -0.48
N THR A 234 3.82 0.15 -1.10
CA THR A 234 3.40 0.20 -2.51
C THR A 234 4.34 1.07 -3.33
N SER A 235 4.76 0.55 -4.48
CA SER A 235 5.51 1.32 -5.48
C SER A 235 4.53 1.97 -6.43
N CYS A 236 4.45 3.30 -6.43
CA CYS A 236 3.57 4.02 -7.35
C CYS A 236 4.06 3.88 -8.81
N SER A 237 3.21 4.22 -9.78
CA SER A 237 3.51 4.12 -11.22
C SER A 237 4.85 4.76 -11.61
N TYR A 238 5.14 5.95 -11.09
CA TYR A 238 6.42 6.64 -11.29
C TYR A 238 7.62 5.87 -10.75
N GLN A 239 7.46 5.30 -9.57
CA GLN A 239 8.51 4.51 -8.93
C GLN A 239 8.75 3.23 -9.72
N ILE A 240 7.69 2.57 -10.20
CA ILE A 240 7.79 1.39 -11.07
C ILE A 240 8.54 1.74 -12.37
N GLY A 241 8.14 2.80 -13.07
CA GLY A 241 8.81 3.21 -14.31
C GLY A 241 10.27 3.57 -14.11
N ALA A 242 10.58 4.36 -13.07
CA ALA A 242 11.94 4.79 -12.79
C ALA A 242 12.85 3.65 -12.33
N THR A 243 12.36 2.74 -11.47
CA THR A 243 13.11 1.55 -11.06
C THR A 243 13.39 0.62 -12.24
N LEU A 244 12.42 0.38 -13.11
CA LEU A 244 12.59 -0.45 -14.30
C LEU A 244 13.63 0.15 -15.26
N SER A 245 13.60 1.48 -15.46
CA SER A 245 14.58 2.21 -16.26
C SER A 245 16.00 2.06 -15.71
N ILE A 246 16.20 2.29 -14.40
CA ILE A 246 17.50 2.15 -13.75
C ILE A 246 18.03 0.72 -13.84
N PHE A 247 17.18 -0.27 -13.61
CA PHE A 247 17.59 -1.68 -13.73
C PHE A 247 17.90 -2.06 -15.18
N ASN A 248 17.22 -1.47 -16.16
CA ASN A 248 17.53 -1.68 -17.57
C ASN A 248 18.89 -1.06 -17.95
N VAL A 249 19.17 0.17 -17.49
CA VAL A 249 20.50 0.81 -17.63
C VAL A 249 21.58 -0.05 -16.98
N ALA A 250 21.32 -0.61 -15.80
CA ALA A 250 22.26 -1.53 -15.14
C ALA A 250 22.42 -2.89 -15.88
N HIS A 251 21.65 -3.16 -16.95
CA HIS A 251 21.52 -4.47 -17.61
C HIS A 251 21.04 -5.60 -16.67
N GLN A 252 20.24 -5.26 -15.66
CA GLN A 252 19.78 -6.16 -14.61
C GLN A 252 18.28 -6.06 -14.35
N THR A 253 17.47 -6.09 -15.41
CA THR A 253 16.00 -6.01 -15.34
C THR A 253 15.36 -7.07 -14.42
N TRP A 254 16.02 -8.21 -14.22
CA TRP A 254 15.58 -9.26 -13.30
C TRP A 254 15.48 -8.80 -11.84
N LEU A 255 16.19 -7.72 -11.45
CA LEU A 255 16.13 -7.12 -10.12
C LEU A 255 14.78 -6.46 -9.79
N PHE A 256 13.92 -6.26 -10.78
CA PHE A 256 12.61 -5.65 -10.56
C PHE A 256 11.70 -6.49 -9.65
N ILE A 257 11.70 -7.82 -9.81
CA ILE A 257 10.92 -8.74 -8.98
C ILE A 257 11.40 -8.74 -7.52
N PRO A 258 12.70 -8.97 -7.21
CA PRO A 258 13.17 -8.93 -5.82
C PRO A 258 13.02 -7.54 -5.21
N TYR A 259 13.12 -6.46 -6.00
CA TYR A 259 12.80 -5.11 -5.55
C TYR A 259 11.35 -4.99 -5.04
N LEU A 260 10.37 -5.38 -5.86
CA LEU A 260 8.95 -5.32 -5.46
C LEU A 260 8.67 -6.19 -4.23
N LEU A 261 9.28 -7.38 -4.17
CA LEU A 261 9.16 -8.25 -3.01
C LEU A 261 9.75 -7.61 -1.76
N LEU A 262 10.90 -6.95 -1.87
CA LEU A 262 11.57 -6.27 -0.76
C LEU A 262 10.75 -5.09 -0.24
N VAL A 263 10.16 -4.29 -1.14
CA VAL A 263 9.24 -3.19 -0.78
C VAL A 263 8.00 -3.72 -0.07
N LEU A 264 7.38 -4.78 -0.61
CA LEU A 264 6.19 -5.38 -0.02
C LEU A 264 6.47 -5.97 1.38
N VAL A 265 7.50 -6.81 1.48
CA VAL A 265 7.89 -7.44 2.76
C VAL A 265 8.34 -6.37 3.76
N GLY A 266 9.12 -5.39 3.32
CA GLY A 266 9.54 -4.25 4.13
C GLY A 266 8.35 -3.48 4.68
N GLY A 267 7.33 -3.20 3.87
CA GLY A 267 6.12 -2.50 4.30
C GLY A 267 5.27 -3.30 5.28
N LEU A 268 5.14 -4.61 5.06
CA LEU A 268 4.46 -5.51 5.99
C LEU A 268 5.19 -5.57 7.34
N LEU A 269 6.53 -5.67 7.33
CA LEU A 269 7.36 -5.66 8.53
C LEU A 269 7.30 -4.32 9.25
N HIS A 270 7.40 -3.20 8.52
CA HIS A 270 7.25 -1.85 9.05
C HIS A 270 5.94 -1.70 9.81
N ASN A 271 4.83 -2.08 9.18
CA ASN A 271 3.52 -1.98 9.81
C ASN A 271 3.38 -2.88 11.04
N ARG A 272 3.91 -4.11 10.97
CA ARG A 272 3.93 -5.03 12.10
C ARG A 272 4.76 -4.52 13.28
N LEU A 273 5.84 -3.78 13.02
CA LEU A 273 6.72 -3.21 14.03
C LEU A 273 6.10 -1.99 14.72
N TRP A 274 5.64 -1.01 13.94
CA TRP A 274 5.26 0.32 14.47
C TRP A 274 3.79 0.49 14.83
N TYR A 275 2.92 -0.31 14.21
CA TYR A 275 1.48 -0.15 14.32
C TYR A 275 0.83 -1.39 14.92
N ARG A 276 1.56 -2.15 15.74
CA ARG A 276 1.02 -3.27 16.52
C ARG A 276 0.00 -2.74 17.53
N THR A 277 -1.28 -2.94 17.26
CA THR A 277 -2.38 -2.56 18.18
C THR A 277 -3.11 -3.81 18.61
N GLU A 278 -3.38 -3.91 19.91
CA GLU A 278 -4.21 -4.94 20.55
C GLU A 278 -5.70 -4.80 20.28
N GLN A 279 -6.13 -3.64 19.77
CA GLN A 279 -7.53 -3.40 19.41
C GLN A 279 -7.88 -4.21 18.17
N GLN A 280 -8.53 -5.34 18.46
CA GLN A 280 -9.18 -6.19 17.50
C GLN A 280 -10.21 -5.34 16.75
N PHE A 281 -9.91 -5.14 15.47
CA PHE A 281 -10.77 -4.46 14.53
C PHE A 281 -12.03 -5.32 14.33
N MET A 282 -13.20 -4.69 14.24
CA MET A 282 -14.45 -5.35 13.87
C MET A 282 -14.63 -5.24 12.35
N PRO A 283 -14.19 -6.21 11.53
CA PRO A 283 -14.59 -6.24 10.14
C PRO A 283 -16.11 -6.39 10.11
N ILE A 284 -16.75 -5.44 9.43
CA ILE A 284 -18.18 -5.49 9.15
C ILE A 284 -18.42 -6.79 8.39
N GLN A 285 -19.34 -7.62 8.90
CA GLN A 285 -19.81 -8.78 8.15
C GLN A 285 -20.41 -8.27 6.85
N THR A 286 -19.66 -8.41 5.76
CA THR A 286 -20.22 -8.36 4.42
C THR A 286 -20.92 -9.70 4.23
N THR A 287 -22.22 -9.72 4.47
CA THR A 287 -23.07 -10.84 4.09
C THR A 287 -23.06 -10.92 2.57
N LEU A 288 -22.73 -12.09 2.05
CA LEU A 288 -22.68 -12.36 0.61
C LEU A 288 -24.10 -12.58 0.06
N ASP A 289 -25.00 -11.63 0.33
CA ASP A 289 -26.43 -11.74 0.01
C ASP A 289 -26.83 -10.87 -1.19
N GLU A 290 -25.95 -10.01 -1.69
CA GLU A 290 -26.24 -9.19 -2.87
C GLU A 290 -25.90 -9.94 -4.17
N SER A 291 -26.92 -10.07 -5.03
CA SER A 291 -26.75 -10.60 -6.38
C SER A 291 -25.88 -9.68 -7.23
N LEU A 292 -24.97 -10.25 -8.01
CA LEU A 292 -24.20 -9.50 -9.02
C LEU A 292 -25.16 -8.80 -9.99
N THR A 293 -24.97 -7.50 -10.18
CA THR A 293 -25.75 -6.71 -11.13
C THR A 293 -24.85 -6.11 -12.21
N TRP A 294 -25.42 -5.78 -13.36
CA TRP A 294 -24.67 -5.11 -14.42
C TRP A 294 -24.39 -3.65 -14.05
N PRO A 295 -23.15 -3.16 -14.19
CA PRO A 295 -22.80 -1.80 -13.84
C PRO A 295 -23.50 -0.82 -14.78
N SER A 296 -24.15 0.20 -14.22
CA SER A 296 -24.73 1.27 -15.04
C SER A 296 -23.64 2.25 -15.49
N LEU A 297 -23.48 2.41 -16.81
CA LEU A 297 -22.44 3.26 -17.40
C LEU A 297 -22.46 4.71 -16.88
N GLY A 298 -23.64 5.29 -16.65
CA GLY A 298 -23.76 6.66 -16.14
C GLY A 298 -23.14 6.84 -14.75
N ARG A 299 -23.36 5.89 -13.82
CA ARG A 299 -22.74 5.94 -12.48
C ARG A 299 -21.23 5.70 -12.56
N VAL A 300 -20.79 4.79 -13.42
CA VAL A 300 -19.36 4.52 -13.64
C VAL A 300 -18.64 5.78 -14.14
N LEU A 301 -19.17 6.44 -15.17
CA LEU A 301 -18.58 7.67 -15.72
C LEU A 301 -18.62 8.84 -14.72
N SER A 302 -19.70 8.97 -13.94
CA SER A 302 -19.79 9.99 -12.89
C SER A 302 -18.72 9.80 -11.83
N GLN A 303 -18.56 8.56 -11.32
CA GLN A 303 -17.57 8.23 -10.29
C GLN A 303 -16.14 8.42 -10.82
N MET A 304 -15.86 7.98 -12.05
CA MET A 304 -14.58 8.22 -12.73
C MET A 304 -14.31 9.73 -12.86
N GLY A 305 -15.31 10.51 -13.28
CA GLY A 305 -15.21 11.97 -13.39
C GLY A 305 -14.91 12.66 -12.06
N GLU A 306 -15.52 12.20 -10.96
CA GLU A 306 -15.24 12.72 -9.61
C GLU A 306 -13.80 12.42 -9.17
N SER A 307 -13.30 11.20 -9.39
CA SER A 307 -11.91 10.83 -9.10
C SER A 307 -10.91 11.67 -9.91
N VAL A 308 -11.18 11.87 -11.20
CA VAL A 308 -10.34 12.72 -12.07
C VAL A 308 -10.38 14.17 -11.63
N LYS A 309 -11.56 14.70 -11.29
CA LYS A 309 -11.73 16.06 -10.78
C LYS A 309 -10.95 16.25 -9.47
N MET A 310 -11.05 15.31 -8.53
CA MET A 310 -10.27 15.33 -7.30
C MET A 310 -8.77 15.38 -7.61
N PHE A 311 -8.27 14.55 -8.52
CA PHE A 311 -6.86 14.57 -8.91
C PHE A 311 -6.43 15.92 -9.52
N LEU A 312 -7.18 16.44 -10.49
CA LEU A 312 -6.85 17.68 -11.20
C LEU A 312 -6.93 18.93 -10.32
N PHE A 313 -7.87 19.00 -9.38
CA PHE A 313 -8.07 20.19 -8.55
C PHE A 313 -7.41 20.11 -7.17
N GLN A 314 -7.06 18.92 -6.68
CA GLN A 314 -6.46 18.75 -5.37
C GLN A 314 -4.99 18.30 -5.44
N ALA A 315 -4.68 17.25 -6.20
CA ALA A 315 -3.34 16.67 -6.24
C ALA A 315 -2.41 17.43 -7.20
N LEU A 316 -2.90 17.76 -8.40
CA LEU A 316 -2.11 18.41 -9.44
C LEU A 316 -1.59 19.81 -9.05
N PRO A 317 -2.35 20.70 -8.39
CA PRO A 317 -1.82 22.01 -8.01
C PRO A 317 -0.71 21.90 -6.97
N ILE A 318 -0.83 20.97 -6.03
CA ILE A 318 0.21 20.68 -5.03
C ILE A 318 1.47 20.18 -5.73
N PHE A 319 1.30 19.29 -6.70
CA PHE A 319 2.39 18.75 -7.50
C PHE A 319 3.12 19.86 -8.28
N ILE A 320 2.41 20.68 -9.05
CA ILE A 320 2.99 21.81 -9.80
C ILE A 320 3.72 22.77 -8.87
N THR A 321 3.15 23.07 -7.69
CA THR A 321 3.79 23.95 -6.70
C THR A 321 5.10 23.36 -6.19
N ILE A 322 5.13 22.07 -5.86
CA ILE A 322 6.35 21.38 -5.41
C ILE A 322 7.39 21.34 -6.53
N CYS A 323 6.98 21.10 -7.78
CA CYS A 323 7.88 21.16 -8.93
C CYS A 323 8.48 22.56 -9.07
N LEU A 324 7.68 23.62 -9.03
CA LEU A 324 8.16 25.00 -9.12
C LEU A 324 9.18 25.32 -8.02
N ILE A 325 8.90 24.93 -6.78
CA ILE A 325 9.83 25.12 -5.65
C ILE A 325 11.10 24.31 -5.86
N ALA A 326 11.00 23.05 -6.28
CA ALA A 326 12.14 22.18 -6.53
C ALA A 326 13.02 22.70 -7.67
N SER A 327 12.44 23.16 -8.78
CA SER A 327 13.13 23.79 -9.90
C SER A 327 13.88 25.04 -9.47
N ALA A 328 13.25 25.90 -8.66
CA ALA A 328 13.91 27.08 -8.11
C ALA A 328 15.08 26.70 -7.19
N LEU A 329 14.88 25.69 -6.33
CA LEU A 329 15.89 25.25 -5.37
C LEU A 329 17.05 24.51 -6.04
N ALA A 330 16.83 23.88 -7.19
CA ALA A 330 17.85 23.26 -8.01
C ALA A 330 18.82 24.29 -8.66
N LEU A 331 18.40 25.54 -8.82
CA LEU A 331 19.30 26.63 -9.24
C LEU A 331 20.28 27.07 -8.12
N THR A 332 20.11 26.54 -6.91
CA THR A 332 20.95 26.87 -5.75
C THR A 332 21.80 25.65 -5.33
N PRO A 333 22.99 25.86 -4.73
CA PRO A 333 23.82 24.77 -4.22
C PRO A 333 23.23 24.09 -2.96
N ILE A 334 22.05 24.52 -2.50
CA ILE A 334 21.39 24.00 -1.31
C ILE A 334 21.08 22.50 -1.48
N MET A 335 20.61 22.09 -2.66
CA MET A 335 20.29 20.68 -2.93
C MET A 335 21.54 19.80 -2.85
N GLU A 336 22.64 20.24 -3.45
CA GLU A 336 23.91 19.53 -3.39
C GLU A 336 24.43 19.46 -1.95
N MET A 337 24.32 20.55 -1.18
CA MET A 337 24.70 20.59 0.23
C MET A 337 23.89 19.62 1.10
N ILE A 338 22.56 19.58 0.93
CA ILE A 338 21.68 18.66 1.67
C ILE A 338 21.96 17.21 1.28
N SER A 339 22.28 16.95 0.00
CA SER A 339 22.61 15.60 -0.46
C SER A 339 23.85 15.03 0.26
N LYS A 340 24.75 15.88 0.78
CA LYS A 340 25.91 15.40 1.57
C LYS A 340 25.50 14.61 2.82
N LEU A 341 24.26 14.76 3.30
CA LEU A 341 23.70 13.96 4.39
C LEU A 341 23.68 12.45 4.10
N PHE A 342 23.58 12.05 2.82
CA PHE A 342 23.53 10.63 2.43
C PHE A 342 24.89 10.01 2.12
N ILE A 343 25.96 10.83 2.00
CA ILE A 343 27.34 10.37 1.82
C ILE A 343 27.76 9.30 2.83
N PRO A 344 27.54 9.43 4.17
CA PRO A 344 27.97 8.41 5.12
C PRO A 344 27.25 7.06 4.93
N LEU A 345 26.01 7.08 4.43
CA LEU A 345 25.29 5.85 4.11
C LEU A 345 25.82 5.23 2.81
N LEU A 346 26.10 6.06 1.80
CA LEU A 346 26.65 5.61 0.53
C LEU A 346 28.08 5.05 0.69
N SER A 347 28.91 5.67 1.53
CA SER A 347 30.25 5.14 1.85
C SER A 347 30.16 3.78 2.54
N LEU A 348 29.23 3.60 3.48
CA LEU A 348 28.98 2.31 4.13
C LEU A 348 28.61 1.21 3.11
N LEU A 349 27.92 1.58 2.03
CA LEU A 349 27.49 0.67 0.96
C LEU A 349 28.51 0.56 -0.20
N HIS A 350 29.65 1.27 -0.13
CA HIS A 350 30.63 1.41 -1.21
C HIS A 350 30.02 1.92 -2.52
N ILE A 351 29.05 2.83 -2.43
CA ILE A 351 28.39 3.47 -3.58
C ILE A 351 29.02 4.87 -3.80
N PRO A 352 29.28 5.27 -5.06
CA PRO A 352 29.81 6.59 -5.40
C PRO A 352 28.95 7.74 -4.85
N HIS A 353 29.59 8.81 -4.39
CA HIS A 353 28.92 9.96 -3.75
C HIS A 353 28.15 10.85 -4.74
N GLU A 354 28.50 10.75 -6.01
CA GLU A 354 27.90 11.44 -7.15
C GLU A 354 26.42 11.07 -7.32
N LEU A 355 26.01 9.91 -6.80
CA LEU A 355 24.62 9.44 -6.85
C LEU A 355 23.76 10.03 -5.72
N SER A 356 24.34 10.72 -4.74
CA SER A 356 23.60 11.28 -3.61
C SER A 356 22.45 12.24 -3.98
N PRO A 357 22.61 13.16 -4.94
CA PRO A 357 21.53 14.04 -5.36
C PRO A 357 20.28 13.29 -5.81
N GLY A 358 20.41 12.15 -6.49
CA GLY A 358 19.27 11.34 -6.93
C GLY A 358 18.42 10.79 -5.77
N ILE A 359 19.03 10.53 -4.61
CA ILE A 359 18.30 10.15 -3.39
C ILE A 359 17.49 11.33 -2.85
N LEU A 360 18.09 12.52 -2.80
CA LEU A 360 17.39 13.71 -2.33
C LEU A 360 16.21 14.05 -3.26
N PHE A 361 16.42 13.96 -4.57
CA PHE A 361 15.37 14.19 -5.55
C PHE A 361 14.27 13.13 -5.49
N SER A 362 14.60 11.86 -5.21
CA SER A 362 13.60 10.80 -5.03
C SER A 362 12.65 11.04 -3.84
N MET A 363 13.11 11.77 -2.82
CA MET A 363 12.27 12.19 -1.68
C MET A 363 11.27 13.27 -2.08
N ILE A 364 11.67 14.19 -2.96
CA ILE A 364 10.77 15.22 -3.49
C ILE A 364 9.75 14.54 -4.41
N ARG A 365 10.24 13.70 -5.33
CA ARG A 365 9.46 13.04 -6.38
C ARG A 365 10.13 11.74 -6.79
N LYS A 366 9.39 10.63 -6.86
CA LYS A 366 10.01 9.29 -6.94
C LYS A 366 10.82 9.02 -8.20
N ASP A 367 10.42 9.55 -9.34
CA ASP A 367 11.19 9.48 -10.60
C ASP A 367 12.47 10.33 -10.58
N GLY A 368 12.70 11.14 -9.53
CA GLY A 368 13.98 11.79 -9.27
C GLY A 368 15.15 10.82 -9.12
N MET A 369 14.89 9.52 -8.90
CA MET A 369 15.92 8.47 -8.96
C MET A 369 16.54 8.30 -10.36
N LEU A 370 15.88 8.75 -11.43
CA LEU A 370 16.45 8.71 -12.80
C LEU A 370 17.75 9.52 -12.92
N LEU A 371 18.03 10.43 -11.98
CA LEU A 371 19.33 11.09 -11.86
C LEU A 371 20.48 10.11 -11.58
N PHE A 372 20.23 8.86 -11.20
CA PHE A 372 21.31 7.89 -11.13
C PHE A 372 21.91 7.63 -12.52
N ASN A 373 21.16 7.88 -13.61
CA ASN A 373 21.62 7.74 -14.99
C ASN A 373 22.48 8.91 -15.50
N ILE A 374 23.03 9.75 -14.60
CA ILE A 374 23.95 10.82 -15.01
C ILE A 374 25.14 10.23 -15.78
N GLY A 375 25.46 10.84 -16.92
CA GLY A 375 26.58 10.45 -17.79
C GLY A 375 26.38 9.08 -18.45
N ASP A 376 25.18 8.81 -18.97
CA ASP A 376 24.81 7.52 -19.59
C ASP A 376 25.01 6.31 -18.67
N GLY A 377 24.78 6.49 -17.37
CA GLY A 377 24.79 5.39 -16.41
C GLY A 377 26.18 4.87 -16.04
N GLN A 378 27.26 5.59 -16.37
CA GLN A 378 28.65 5.17 -16.06
C GLN A 378 28.85 4.69 -14.62
N PHE A 379 28.24 5.37 -13.65
CA PHE A 379 28.33 4.97 -12.25
C PHE A 379 27.50 3.73 -11.94
N ILE A 380 26.31 3.59 -12.53
CA ILE A 380 25.43 2.43 -12.31
C ILE A 380 26.04 1.16 -12.88
N HIS A 381 26.66 1.24 -14.06
CA HIS A 381 27.30 0.08 -14.71
C HIS A 381 28.42 -0.53 -13.87
N ASN A 382 29.09 0.26 -13.04
CA ASN A 382 30.18 -0.18 -12.17
C ASN A 382 29.68 -0.74 -10.82
N LEU A 383 28.39 -0.64 -10.52
CA LEU A 383 27.82 -1.16 -9.27
C LEU A 383 27.46 -2.63 -9.39
N SER A 384 27.67 -3.37 -8.29
CA SER A 384 27.17 -4.74 -8.17
C SER A 384 25.64 -4.78 -8.15
N SER A 385 25.06 -5.92 -8.53
CA SER A 385 23.60 -6.14 -8.51
C SER A 385 22.96 -5.78 -7.17
N TRP A 386 23.65 -6.13 -6.10
CA TRP A 386 23.18 -5.86 -4.74
C TRP A 386 23.20 -4.37 -4.40
N GLN A 387 24.25 -3.64 -4.81
CA GLN A 387 24.35 -2.20 -4.58
C GLN A 387 23.28 -1.42 -5.35
N VAL A 388 23.02 -1.79 -6.62
CA VAL A 388 21.94 -1.17 -7.40
C VAL A 388 20.59 -1.45 -6.73
N LEU A 389 20.34 -2.69 -6.28
CA LEU A 389 19.11 -3.04 -5.58
C LEU A 389 18.94 -2.23 -4.28
N LEU A 390 19.98 -2.11 -3.46
CA LEU A 390 19.94 -1.35 -2.20
C LEU A 390 19.79 0.16 -2.43
N LEU A 391 20.46 0.71 -3.44
CA LEU A 391 20.36 2.12 -3.81
C LEU A 391 18.92 2.46 -4.21
N VAL A 392 18.35 1.66 -5.11
CA VAL A 392 16.97 1.85 -5.60
C VAL A 392 15.97 1.60 -4.47
N PHE A 393 16.15 0.54 -3.68
CA PHE A 393 15.31 0.28 -2.51
C PHE A 393 15.32 1.46 -1.55
N PHE A 394 16.50 1.91 -1.10
CA PHE A 394 16.64 3.05 -0.20
C PHE A 394 16.01 4.32 -0.74
N SER A 395 16.36 4.70 -1.98
CA SER A 395 15.82 5.87 -2.67
C SER A 395 14.28 5.82 -2.76
N SER A 396 13.73 4.62 -2.90
CA SER A 396 12.30 4.40 -3.01
C SER A 396 11.55 4.36 -1.67
N THR A 397 12.14 3.82 -0.60
CA THR A 397 11.46 3.61 0.69
C THR A 397 11.84 4.61 1.79
N PHE A 398 12.89 5.42 1.61
CA PHE A 398 13.39 6.32 2.66
C PHE A 398 12.32 7.28 3.19
N THR A 399 11.57 7.91 2.28
CA THR A 399 10.37 8.70 2.62
C THR A 399 9.28 8.49 1.57
N ALA A 400 8.04 8.80 1.93
CA ALA A 400 7.03 9.10 0.90
C ALA A 400 7.45 10.35 0.10
N CYS A 401 6.95 10.52 -1.12
CA CYS A 401 7.23 11.75 -1.89
C CYS A 401 6.59 12.98 -1.22
N SER A 402 7.09 14.19 -1.49
CA SER A 402 6.59 15.44 -0.88
C SER A 402 5.08 15.64 -1.00
N VAL A 403 4.49 15.24 -2.13
CA VAL A 403 3.03 15.29 -2.33
C VAL A 403 2.33 14.34 -1.37
N THR A 404 2.78 13.08 -1.30
CA THR A 404 2.20 12.07 -0.40
C THR A 404 2.36 12.48 1.05
N MET A 405 3.52 13.01 1.46
CA MET A 405 3.76 13.52 2.80
C MET A 405 2.75 14.62 3.17
N THR A 406 2.50 15.55 2.25
CA THR A 406 1.51 16.63 2.44
C THR A 406 0.09 16.07 2.59
N MET A 407 -0.30 15.09 1.77
CA MET A 407 -1.63 14.46 1.86
C MET A 407 -1.81 13.65 3.16
N VAL A 408 -0.77 12.95 3.60
CA VAL A 408 -0.75 12.26 4.90
C VAL A 408 -0.93 13.26 6.04
N MET A 409 -0.18 14.38 6.03
CA MET A 409 -0.30 15.42 7.06
C MET A 409 -1.67 16.09 7.05
N ARG A 410 -2.30 16.27 5.88
CA ARG A 410 -3.67 16.77 5.78
C ARG A 410 -4.69 15.79 6.36
N GLN A 411 -4.50 14.48 6.16
CA GLN A 411 -5.49 13.48 6.55
C GLN A 411 -5.37 12.98 8.00
N LEU A 412 -4.15 12.87 8.51
CA LEU A 412 -3.87 12.40 9.89
C LEU A 412 -3.52 13.55 10.84
N GLY A 413 -3.26 14.75 10.32
CA GLY A 413 -2.71 15.87 11.07
C GLY A 413 -1.18 15.84 11.15
N TRP A 414 -0.57 17.00 11.39
CA TRP A 414 0.89 17.19 11.39
C TRP A 414 1.64 16.29 12.38
N ARG A 415 1.06 16.04 13.55
CA ARG A 415 1.70 15.21 14.59
C ARG A 415 1.76 13.73 14.19
N GLU A 416 0.62 13.15 13.82
CA GLU A 416 0.56 11.73 13.46
C GLU A 416 1.19 11.46 12.09
N GLY A 417 1.00 12.38 11.12
CA GLY A 417 1.68 12.32 9.83
C GLY A 417 3.20 12.42 9.95
N GLY A 418 3.70 13.36 10.76
CA GLY A 418 5.14 13.50 11.02
C GLY A 418 5.74 12.26 11.70
N LYS A 419 5.04 11.69 12.69
CA LYS A 419 5.44 10.41 13.32
C LYS A 419 5.52 9.27 12.30
N MET A 420 4.54 9.17 11.39
CA MET A 420 4.52 8.14 10.36
C MET A 420 5.75 8.25 9.44
N ILE A 421 6.04 9.45 8.95
CA ILE A 421 7.20 9.71 8.07
C ILE A 421 8.52 9.40 8.80
N ALA A 422 8.68 9.85 10.05
CA ALA A 422 9.89 9.58 10.83
C ALA A 422 10.11 8.08 11.07
N ARG A 423 9.04 7.33 11.37
CA ARG A 423 9.11 5.86 11.53
C ARG A 423 9.49 5.17 10.22
N GLN A 424 8.99 5.65 9.08
CA GLN A 424 9.35 5.12 7.76
C GLN A 424 10.83 5.34 7.46
N MET A 425 11.34 6.56 7.69
CA MET A 425 12.76 6.88 7.55
C MET A 425 13.63 5.96 8.40
N LEU A 426 13.28 5.78 9.67
CA LEU A 426 14.03 4.91 10.58
C LEU A 426 14.02 3.46 10.10
N THR A 427 12.89 2.98 9.61
CA THR A 427 12.76 1.60 9.13
C THR A 427 13.54 1.38 7.85
N SER A 428 13.44 2.30 6.89
CA SER A 428 14.20 2.21 5.63
C SER A 428 15.71 2.24 5.90
N LEU A 429 16.16 3.14 6.77
CA LEU A 429 17.57 3.23 7.14
C LEU A 429 18.05 1.95 7.84
N ALA A 430 17.28 1.44 8.81
CA ALA A 430 17.60 0.21 9.50
C ALA A 430 17.65 -0.99 8.54
N CYS A 431 16.69 -1.13 7.62
CA CYS A 431 16.67 -2.19 6.63
C CYS A 431 17.92 -2.15 5.73
N VAL A 432 18.30 -0.96 5.25
CA VAL A 432 19.45 -0.82 4.35
C VAL A 432 20.77 -1.06 5.07
N ILE A 433 20.92 -0.59 6.31
CA ILE A 433 22.12 -0.87 7.13
C ILE A 433 22.23 -2.37 7.44
N LEU A 434 21.13 -3.03 7.78
CA LEU A 434 21.10 -4.47 8.04
C LEU A 434 21.45 -5.27 6.77
N LEU A 435 20.82 -4.95 5.65
CA LEU A 435 21.09 -5.63 4.38
C LEU A 435 22.50 -5.34 3.84
N GLY A 436 23.00 -4.11 4.01
CA GLY A 436 24.37 -3.72 3.64
C GLY A 436 25.44 -4.40 4.49
N SER A 437 25.21 -4.51 5.80
CA SER A 437 26.15 -5.19 6.72
C SER A 437 26.19 -6.71 6.50
N ILE A 438 25.05 -7.34 6.18
CA ILE A 438 25.01 -8.76 5.78
C ILE A 438 25.90 -9.02 4.56
N THR A 439 25.89 -8.13 3.56
CA THR A 439 26.76 -8.28 2.40
C THR A 439 28.23 -8.04 2.67
N TRP A 440 28.56 -7.17 3.62
CA TRP A 440 29.94 -7.01 4.06
C TRP A 440 30.48 -8.31 4.68
N ILE A 441 29.64 -9.01 5.47
CA ILE A 441 29.99 -10.29 6.10
C ILE A 441 30.04 -11.46 5.10
N LEU A 442 29.25 -11.42 4.02
CA LEU A 442 29.22 -12.46 2.98
C LEU A 442 30.31 -12.30 1.90
N LEU A 443 30.87 -11.10 1.74
CA LEU A 443 31.94 -10.78 0.78
C LEU A 443 33.35 -10.83 1.43
N LEU A 444 33.43 -10.85 2.76
CA LEU A 444 34.61 -11.22 3.56
C LEU A 444 34.70 -12.74 3.68
#